data_AF-A0A226NEI3-F1
#
_entry.id   AF-A0A226NEI3-F1
#
_cell.length_a   1.000
_cell.length_b   1.000
_cell.length_c   1.000
_cell.angle_alpha   90.00
_cell.angle_beta   90.00
_cell.angle_gamma   90.00
#
_symmetry.space_group_name_H-M   'P 1'
#
loop_
_entity.id
_entity.type
_entity.pdbx_description
1 polymer ?
#
loop_
_entity_poly.entity_id
_entity_poly.type
_entity_poly.pdbx_seq_one_letter_code
_entity_poly.pdbx_strand_id
1 'polypeptide(L)'
;MVTDMLDGLQTIVHSEVESELINTAYTNVLLLRQLFSQAEKWYLKLQTDISELENRELLEQVAEFEKSEFTSSNKKPSADLIKPKLAPINEGGSELLNKAVACLQEENEKLKARLKTLETQATAALDEKSKLEKSLKDLQMIQEDQKTDINKDIVELENQVAALKCQFEKTLNDSTANQKFLEEDLVTTKHDLLKVQDQLSTAEKELEKKFQQTAAYRNMKEILTKKNELIKDLRRRLSKYVLFSLSRQDPHSAPACAFINIKLSLKTDLEFLVGCSLILDEPILTGMSRKTDVSKAATERKRTAVLFFITFGLK
;
A
#
# COMPACT_ATOMS: atom_id res chain seq x y z
N MET A 1 54.66 5.78 -16.64
CA MET A 1 53.75 5.20 -17.65
C MET A 1 53.04 3.95 -17.14
N VAL A 2 53.74 2.87 -16.79
CA VAL A 2 53.09 1.65 -16.25
C VAL A 2 52.51 1.89 -14.85
N THR A 3 53.23 2.61 -13.99
CA THR A 3 52.74 3.04 -12.66
C THR A 3 51.51 3.93 -12.75
N ASP A 4 51.52 4.92 -13.66
CA ASP A 4 50.38 5.83 -13.83
C ASP A 4 49.12 5.10 -14.34
N MET A 5 49.30 4.07 -15.16
CA MET A 5 48.21 3.18 -15.58
C MET A 5 47.68 2.31 -14.43
N LEU A 6 48.58 1.83 -13.56
CA LEU A 6 48.21 1.06 -12.36
C LEU A 6 47.47 1.92 -11.34
N ASP A 7 47.90 3.16 -11.09
CA ASP A 7 47.21 4.10 -10.19
C ASP A 7 45.84 4.51 -10.74
N GLY A 8 45.74 4.70 -12.07
CA GLY A 8 44.47 4.93 -12.75
C GLY A 8 43.51 3.75 -12.59
N LEU A 9 44.00 2.52 -12.80
CA LEU A 9 43.19 1.31 -12.61
C LEU A 9 42.78 1.12 -11.15
N GLN A 10 43.69 1.36 -10.19
CA GLN A 10 43.38 1.28 -8.76
C GLN A 10 42.26 2.25 -8.38
N THR A 11 42.32 3.49 -8.89
CA THR A 11 41.29 4.50 -8.62
C THR A 11 39.93 4.07 -9.17
N ILE A 12 39.89 3.54 -10.40
CA ILE A 12 38.65 3.06 -11.02
C ILE A 12 38.08 1.88 -10.24
N VAL A 13 38.90 0.87 -9.93
CA VAL A 13 38.46 -0.32 -9.16
C VAL A 13 37.97 0.09 -7.78
N HIS A 14 38.66 0.99 -7.08
CA HIS A 14 38.20 1.48 -5.79
C HIS A 14 36.84 2.19 -5.91
N SER A 15 36.68 3.07 -6.91
CA SER A 15 35.42 3.79 -7.11
C SER A 15 34.26 2.86 -7.48
N GLU A 16 34.52 1.80 -8.25
CA GLU A 16 33.51 0.82 -8.62
C GLU A 16 33.11 -0.02 -7.41
N VAL A 17 34.08 -0.54 -6.66
CA VAL A 17 33.83 -1.32 -5.43
C VAL A 17 33.09 -0.48 -4.39
N GLU A 18 33.47 0.79 -4.23
CA GLU A 18 32.77 1.70 -3.32
C GLU A 18 31.33 1.95 -3.76
N SER A 19 31.10 2.20 -5.05
CA SER A 19 29.77 2.35 -5.64
C SER A 19 28.92 1.09 -5.47
N GLU A 20 29.48 -0.09 -5.76
CA GLU A 20 28.81 -1.38 -5.58
C GLU A 20 28.48 -1.63 -4.11
N LEU A 21 29.41 -1.39 -3.19
CA LEU A 21 29.18 -1.57 -1.75
C LEU A 21 28.05 -0.65 -1.25
N ILE A 22 28.05 0.60 -1.69
CA ILE A 22 27.00 1.57 -1.38
C ILE A 22 25.65 1.08 -1.94
N ASN A 23 25.62 0.61 -3.18
CA ASN A 23 24.40 0.09 -3.82
C ASN A 23 23.87 -1.18 -3.12
N THR A 24 24.76 -2.09 -2.72
CA THR A 24 24.40 -3.28 -1.92
C THR A 24 23.83 -2.88 -0.58
N ALA A 25 24.46 -1.94 0.13
CA ALA A 25 23.97 -1.45 1.41
C ALA A 25 22.57 -0.81 1.28
N TYR A 26 22.36 0.06 0.29
CA TYR A 26 21.05 0.66 0.06
C TYR A 26 19.97 -0.37 -0.29
N THR A 27 20.29 -1.34 -1.15
CA THR A 27 19.37 -2.41 -1.52
C THR A 27 18.99 -3.26 -0.30
N ASN A 28 19.98 -3.64 0.53
CA ASN A 28 19.75 -4.41 1.74
C ASN A 28 18.87 -3.67 2.75
N VAL A 29 19.09 -2.36 2.94
CA VAL A 29 18.25 -1.53 3.81
C VAL A 29 16.81 -1.45 3.29
N LEU A 30 16.63 -1.30 1.97
CA LEU A 30 15.29 -1.27 1.37
C LEU A 30 14.57 -2.61 1.53
N LEU A 31 15.26 -3.73 1.31
CA LEU A 31 14.75 -5.08 1.51
C LEU A 31 14.33 -5.31 2.96
N LEU A 32 15.18 -4.95 3.92
CA LEU A 32 14.87 -5.04 5.35
C LEU A 32 13.61 -4.21 5.71
N ARG A 33 13.51 -2.98 5.19
CA ARG A 33 12.33 -2.12 5.40
C ARG A 33 11.06 -2.77 4.84
N GLN A 34 11.14 -3.35 3.65
CA GLN A 34 10.01 -4.05 3.02
C GLN A 34 9.60 -5.28 3.83
N LEU A 35 10.57 -6.08 4.30
CA LEU A 35 10.33 -7.26 5.12
C LEU A 35 9.62 -6.87 6.43
N PHE A 36 10.09 -5.83 7.12
CA PHE A 36 9.46 -5.33 8.34
C PHE A 36 8.04 -4.81 8.10
N SER A 37 7.81 -4.06 7.02
CA SER A 37 6.47 -3.57 6.68
C SER A 37 5.50 -4.71 6.36
N GLN A 38 5.97 -5.76 5.70
CA GLN A 38 5.16 -6.96 5.47
C GLN A 38 4.89 -7.68 6.78
N ALA A 39 5.90 -7.96 7.61
CA ALA A 39 5.72 -8.63 8.88
C ALA A 39 4.73 -7.88 9.79
N GLU A 40 4.77 -6.56 9.82
CA GLU A 40 3.80 -5.72 10.54
C GLU A 40 2.37 -5.90 10.00
N LYS A 41 2.19 -5.85 8.67
CA LYS A 41 0.87 -6.06 8.03
C LYS A 41 0.27 -7.43 8.36
N TRP A 42 1.12 -8.44 8.49
CA TRP A 42 0.71 -9.82 8.79
C TRP A 42 0.77 -10.16 10.29
N TYR A 43 1.07 -9.19 11.16
CA TYR A 43 1.22 -9.36 12.61
C TYR A 43 2.21 -10.48 13.02
N LEU A 44 3.27 -10.66 12.24
CA LEU A 44 4.30 -11.66 12.46
C LEU A 44 5.37 -11.13 13.42
N LYS A 45 5.83 -11.98 14.34
CA LYS A 45 7.01 -11.71 15.17
C LYS A 45 8.24 -12.22 14.43
N LEU A 46 9.13 -11.32 14.05
CA LEU A 46 10.42 -11.67 13.46
C LEU A 46 11.41 -12.00 14.59
N GLN A 47 12.00 -13.18 14.51
CA GLN A 47 13.12 -13.59 15.35
C GLN A 47 14.31 -13.82 14.42
N THR A 48 15.45 -13.25 14.77
CA THR A 48 16.73 -13.56 14.12
C THR A 48 17.40 -14.65 14.93
N ASP A 49 17.63 -15.82 14.32
CA ASP A 49 18.44 -16.86 14.96
C ASP A 49 19.91 -16.43 14.93
N ILE A 50 20.46 -16.10 16.10
CA ILE A 50 21.85 -15.67 16.26
C ILE A 50 22.79 -16.90 16.22
N SER A 51 22.24 -18.11 16.38
CA SER A 51 23.01 -19.36 16.44
C SER A 51 23.68 -19.70 15.11
N GLU A 52 23.14 -19.20 13.99
CA GLU A 52 23.68 -19.42 12.64
C GLU A 52 24.66 -18.31 12.19
N LEU A 53 24.76 -17.20 12.94
CA LEU A 53 25.58 -16.04 12.55
C LEU A 53 27.04 -16.17 13.02
N GLU A 54 27.29 -16.94 14.08
CA GLU A 54 28.63 -17.17 14.62
C GLU A 54 29.10 -18.57 14.23
N ASN A 55 30.20 -18.66 13.46
CA ASN A 55 30.78 -19.94 13.07
C ASN A 55 31.53 -20.55 14.27
N ARG A 56 30.78 -21.24 15.11
CA ARG A 56 31.24 -21.83 16.38
C ARG A 56 32.41 -22.80 16.19
N GLU A 57 32.46 -23.48 15.05
CA GLU A 57 33.55 -24.38 14.67
C GLU A 57 34.87 -23.64 14.46
N LEU A 58 34.85 -22.49 13.76
CA LEU A 58 36.04 -21.66 13.58
C LEU A 58 36.56 -21.10 14.91
N LEU A 59 35.66 -20.69 15.82
CA LEU A 59 36.04 -20.22 17.15
C LEU A 59 36.68 -21.33 18.00
N GLU A 60 36.20 -22.57 17.88
CA GLU A 60 36.77 -23.73 18.57
C GLU A 60 38.15 -24.11 18.02
N GLN A 61 38.32 -24.07 16.69
CA GLN A 61 39.64 -24.29 16.05
C GLN A 61 40.68 -23.24 16.47
N VAL A 62 40.29 -21.97 16.57
CA VAL A 62 41.19 -20.90 17.08
C VAL A 62 41.55 -21.17 18.55
N ALA A 63 40.60 -21.56 19.38
CA ALA A 63 40.85 -21.88 20.78
C ALA A 63 41.74 -23.13 20.96
N GLU A 64 41.62 -24.13 20.08
CA GLU A 64 42.50 -25.30 20.06
C GLU A 64 43.91 -24.95 19.58
N PHE A 65 44.02 -24.09 18.56
CA PHE A 65 45.30 -23.60 18.05
C PHE A 65 46.09 -22.87 19.14
N GLU A 66 45.44 -21.94 19.86
CA GLU A 66 46.03 -21.22 21.00
C GLU A 66 46.52 -22.18 22.09
N LYS A 67 45.75 -23.24 22.42
CA LYS A 67 46.16 -24.25 23.41
C LYS A 67 47.36 -25.07 22.93
N SER A 68 47.44 -25.38 21.63
CA SER A 68 48.49 -26.22 21.06
C SER A 68 49.86 -25.51 21.04
N GLU A 69 49.89 -24.21 20.74
CA GLU A 69 51.11 -23.40 20.75
C GLU A 69 51.77 -23.32 22.13
N PHE A 70 50.99 -23.28 23.21
CA PHE A 70 51.53 -23.26 24.58
C PHE A 70 52.24 -24.56 24.98
N THR A 71 51.99 -25.68 24.30
CA THR A 71 52.52 -27.00 24.70
C THR A 71 53.72 -27.49 23.90
N SER A 72 53.97 -26.94 22.71
CA SER A 72 55.00 -27.46 21.78
C SER A 72 56.43 -26.95 22.05
N SER A 73 56.61 -25.97 22.93
CA SER A 73 57.92 -25.32 23.17
C SER A 73 58.91 -26.12 24.04
N ASN A 74 58.56 -27.32 24.52
CA ASN A 74 59.34 -28.07 25.49
C ASN A 74 59.72 -29.49 24.99
N LYS A 75 60.79 -29.62 24.18
CA LYS A 75 61.65 -30.84 24.09
C LYS A 75 62.86 -30.66 23.13
N LYS A 76 64.08 -30.85 23.65
CA LYS A 76 65.34 -31.03 22.90
C LYS A 76 65.76 -32.52 22.89
N PRO A 77 66.38 -33.07 21.82
CA PRO A 77 66.91 -34.44 21.85
C PRO A 77 68.43 -34.58 21.56
N SER A 78 68.95 -35.75 21.98
CA SER A 78 70.09 -36.53 21.42
C SER A 78 71.51 -36.13 21.86
N ALA A 79 72.54 -36.99 21.95
CA ALA A 79 72.79 -38.39 21.53
C ALA A 79 74.06 -38.90 22.27
N ASP A 80 74.29 -40.23 22.38
CA ASP A 80 75.67 -40.76 22.40
C ASP A 80 75.73 -42.22 21.90
N LEU A 81 76.67 -42.47 20.97
CA LEU A 81 76.90 -43.68 20.18
C LEU A 81 78.19 -44.37 20.68
N ILE A 82 78.14 -45.67 20.99
CA ILE A 82 79.30 -46.50 21.40
C ILE A 82 79.70 -47.45 20.25
N LYS A 83 81.00 -47.51 19.92
CA LYS A 83 81.64 -48.42 18.94
C LYS A 83 82.10 -49.74 19.58
N PRO A 84 82.05 -50.91 18.88
CA PRO A 84 82.61 -52.18 19.38
C PRO A 84 83.98 -52.54 18.74
N LYS A 85 84.75 -53.38 19.45
CA LYS A 85 86.13 -53.83 19.14
C LYS A 85 86.13 -55.34 18.78
N LEU A 86 86.81 -55.74 17.71
CA LEU A 86 86.80 -57.11 17.12
C LEU A 86 88.05 -57.95 17.50
N ALA A 87 87.88 -59.28 17.55
CA ALA A 87 88.92 -60.31 17.80
C ALA A 87 88.81 -61.49 16.77
N PRO A 88 89.85 -62.33 16.60
CA PRO A 88 90.15 -63.04 15.33
C PRO A 88 89.42 -64.37 15.04
N ILE A 89 89.27 -64.61 13.73
CA ILE A 89 88.56 -65.69 13.01
C ILE A 89 89.36 -67.01 13.00
N ASN A 90 88.82 -68.11 13.55
CA ASN A 90 89.30 -69.46 13.22
C ASN A 90 88.20 -70.54 13.08
N GLU A 91 86.90 -70.18 13.20
CA GLU A 91 85.76 -71.09 12.92
C GLU A 91 84.70 -70.47 11.97
N GLY A 92 85.04 -69.36 11.30
CA GLY A 92 84.04 -68.47 10.70
C GLY A 92 83.38 -68.92 9.40
N GLY A 93 84.01 -69.77 8.58
CA GLY A 93 83.55 -70.00 7.19
C GLY A 93 82.19 -70.68 7.05
N SER A 94 81.99 -71.81 7.74
CA SER A 94 80.73 -72.57 7.72
C SER A 94 79.63 -71.88 8.52
N GLU A 95 79.98 -71.26 9.65
CA GLU A 95 79.02 -70.51 10.46
C GLU A 95 78.53 -69.23 9.77
N LEU A 96 79.40 -68.52 9.04
CA LEU A 96 79.00 -67.33 8.26
C LEU A 96 78.06 -67.71 7.12
N LEU A 97 78.29 -68.84 6.46
CA LEU A 97 77.46 -69.30 5.35
C LEU A 97 76.09 -69.77 5.86
N ASN A 98 76.04 -70.51 6.97
CA ASN A 98 74.78 -70.88 7.62
C ASN A 98 74.01 -69.65 8.17
N LYS A 99 74.71 -68.65 8.75
CA LYS A 99 74.11 -67.38 9.15
C LYS A 99 73.55 -66.60 7.95
N ALA A 100 74.26 -66.57 6.83
CA ALA A 100 73.81 -65.92 5.60
C ALA A 100 72.58 -66.63 5.02
N VAL A 101 72.55 -67.96 4.99
CA VAL A 101 71.40 -68.76 4.55
C VAL A 101 70.19 -68.50 5.45
N ALA A 102 70.36 -68.49 6.77
CA ALA A 102 69.28 -68.17 7.71
C ALA A 102 68.75 -66.74 7.53
N CYS A 103 69.64 -65.75 7.35
CA CYS A 103 69.23 -64.37 7.06
C CYS A 103 68.45 -64.26 5.74
N LEU A 104 68.89 -64.95 4.69
CA LEU A 104 68.20 -64.96 3.39
C LEU A 104 66.84 -65.68 3.45
N GLN A 105 66.71 -66.70 4.31
CA GLN A 105 65.43 -67.37 4.56
C GLN A 105 64.47 -66.45 5.33
N GLU A 106 64.96 -65.78 6.37
CA GLU A 106 64.17 -64.80 7.13
C GLU A 106 63.72 -63.64 6.24
N GLU A 107 64.61 -63.13 5.37
CA GLU A 107 64.29 -62.08 4.42
C GLU A 107 63.28 -62.54 3.37
N ASN A 108 63.39 -63.78 2.87
CA ASN A 108 62.39 -64.36 1.98
C ASN A 108 61.02 -64.52 2.64
N GLU A 109 60.95 -64.98 3.89
CA GLU A 109 59.70 -65.09 4.63
C GLU A 109 59.09 -63.72 4.91
N LYS A 110 59.92 -62.71 5.22
CA LYS A 110 59.48 -61.32 5.36
C LYS A 110 58.94 -60.74 4.05
N LEU A 111 59.60 -61.04 2.92
CA LEU A 111 59.14 -60.63 1.60
C LEU A 111 57.82 -61.32 1.24
N LYS A 112 57.66 -62.62 1.47
CA LYS A 112 56.38 -63.33 1.29
C LYS A 112 55.27 -62.75 2.14
N ALA A 113 55.54 -62.45 3.42
CA ALA A 113 54.55 -61.85 4.31
C ALA A 113 54.09 -60.49 3.79
N ARG A 114 55.04 -59.64 3.35
CA ARG A 114 54.72 -58.34 2.72
C ARG A 114 53.90 -58.51 1.43
N LEU A 115 54.27 -59.45 0.57
CA LEU A 115 53.57 -59.72 -0.67
C LEU A 115 52.12 -60.12 -0.39
N LYS A 116 51.91 -61.02 0.58
CA LYS A 116 50.57 -61.45 1.01
C LYS A 116 49.74 -60.30 1.58
N THR A 117 50.33 -59.43 2.40
CA THR A 117 49.63 -58.24 2.92
C THR A 117 49.25 -57.26 1.81
N LEU A 118 50.15 -57.07 0.84
CA LEU A 118 49.92 -56.16 -0.28
C LEU A 118 48.84 -56.70 -1.22
N GLU A 119 48.84 -58.02 -1.47
CA GLU A 119 47.80 -58.71 -2.23
C GLU A 119 46.43 -58.58 -1.55
N THR A 120 46.34 -58.79 -0.23
CA THR A 120 45.07 -58.60 0.50
C THR A 120 44.60 -57.14 0.51
N GLN A 121 45.50 -56.17 0.55
CA GLN A 121 45.15 -54.75 0.45
C GLN A 121 44.66 -54.41 -0.96
N ALA A 122 45.31 -54.96 -1.99
CA ALA A 122 44.91 -54.73 -3.37
C ALA A 122 43.52 -55.32 -3.67
N THR A 123 43.19 -56.50 -3.17
CA THR A 123 41.86 -57.10 -3.35
C THR A 123 40.79 -56.34 -2.56
N ALA A 124 41.07 -55.95 -1.30
CA ALA A 124 40.15 -55.14 -0.51
C ALA A 124 39.84 -53.78 -1.17
N ALA A 125 40.87 -53.09 -1.68
CA ALA A 125 40.70 -51.82 -2.39
C ALA A 125 39.90 -51.98 -3.69
N LEU A 126 40.06 -53.11 -4.40
CA LEU A 126 39.30 -53.40 -5.61
C LEU A 126 37.82 -53.67 -5.31
N ASP A 127 37.53 -54.38 -4.22
CA ASP A 127 36.16 -54.59 -3.74
C ASP A 127 35.49 -53.28 -3.34
N GLU A 128 36.17 -52.41 -2.59
CA GLU A 128 35.68 -51.08 -2.23
C GLU A 128 35.43 -50.21 -3.46
N LYS A 129 36.38 -50.19 -4.41
CA LYS A 129 36.20 -49.49 -5.69
C LYS A 129 34.94 -49.95 -6.42
N SER A 130 34.69 -51.26 -6.47
CA SER A 130 33.50 -51.81 -7.14
C SER A 130 32.19 -51.41 -6.45
N LYS A 131 32.20 -51.29 -5.11
CA LYS A 131 31.04 -50.83 -4.34
C LYS A 131 30.78 -49.34 -4.55
N LEU A 132 31.84 -48.52 -4.51
CA LEU A 132 31.76 -47.08 -4.76
C LEU A 132 31.31 -46.78 -6.19
N GLU A 133 31.76 -47.55 -7.17
CA GLU A 133 31.34 -47.38 -8.57
C GLU A 133 29.85 -47.70 -8.75
N LYS A 134 29.33 -48.72 -8.05
CA LYS A 134 27.90 -49.03 -8.04
C LYS A 134 27.09 -47.92 -7.39
N SER A 135 27.47 -47.46 -6.19
CA SER A 135 26.74 -46.38 -5.52
C SER A 135 26.77 -45.07 -6.33
N LEU A 136 27.85 -44.79 -7.04
CA LEU A 136 27.95 -43.62 -7.91
C LEU A 136 26.99 -43.71 -9.12
N LYS A 137 26.86 -44.89 -9.74
CA LYS A 137 25.89 -45.12 -10.81
C LYS A 137 24.45 -45.00 -10.32
N ASP A 138 24.15 -45.54 -9.14
CA ASP A 138 22.81 -45.45 -8.54
C ASP A 138 22.43 -43.99 -8.25
N LEU A 139 23.37 -43.20 -7.71
CA LEU A 139 23.18 -41.76 -7.47
C LEU A 139 22.99 -40.97 -8.78
N GLN A 140 23.71 -41.32 -9.85
CA GLN A 140 23.53 -40.68 -11.16
C GLN A 140 22.14 -40.94 -11.75
N MET A 141 21.63 -42.17 -11.65
CA MET A 141 20.27 -42.51 -12.13
C MET A 141 19.21 -41.71 -11.37
N ILE A 142 19.30 -41.64 -10.04
CA ILE A 142 18.36 -40.86 -9.21
C ILE A 142 18.42 -39.37 -9.56
N GLN A 143 19.62 -38.84 -9.84
CA GLN A 143 19.81 -37.44 -10.21
C GLN A 143 19.22 -37.13 -11.59
N GLU A 144 19.37 -38.01 -12.58
CA GLU A 144 18.77 -37.83 -13.90
C GLU A 144 17.24 -37.87 -13.84
N ASP A 145 16.67 -38.83 -13.12
CA ASP A 145 15.22 -38.94 -12.94
C ASP A 145 14.65 -37.69 -12.24
N GLN A 146 15.24 -37.25 -11.13
CA GLN A 146 14.82 -36.02 -10.44
C GLN A 146 14.96 -34.78 -11.33
N LYS A 147 16.04 -34.67 -12.11
CA LYS A 147 16.25 -33.52 -13.01
C LYS A 147 15.19 -33.48 -14.11
N THR A 148 14.77 -34.64 -14.63
CA THR A 148 13.69 -34.68 -15.62
C THR A 148 12.33 -34.30 -15.03
N ASP A 149 12.05 -34.69 -13.79
CA ASP A 149 10.80 -34.37 -13.10
C ASP A 149 10.72 -32.86 -12.78
N ILE A 150 11.79 -32.31 -12.19
CA ILE A 150 11.90 -30.87 -11.90
C ILE A 150 11.76 -30.03 -13.18
N ASN A 151 12.35 -30.47 -14.30
CA ASN A 151 12.22 -29.75 -15.57
C ASN A 151 10.78 -29.77 -16.11
N LYS A 152 10.04 -30.87 -15.93
CA LYS A 152 8.62 -30.94 -16.32
C LYS A 152 7.78 -29.99 -15.47
N ASP A 153 7.99 -29.99 -14.16
CA ASP A 153 7.30 -29.11 -13.22
C ASP A 153 7.57 -27.63 -13.54
N ILE A 154 8.82 -27.27 -13.87
CA ILE A 154 9.19 -25.92 -14.29
C ILE A 154 8.42 -25.53 -15.56
N VAL A 155 8.41 -26.37 -16.58
CA VAL A 155 7.68 -26.10 -17.84
C VAL A 155 6.17 -25.98 -17.59
N GLU A 156 5.60 -26.81 -16.70
CA GLU A 156 4.19 -26.70 -16.34
C GLU A 156 3.89 -25.39 -15.59
N LEU A 157 4.75 -25.00 -14.65
CA LEU A 157 4.64 -23.72 -13.94
C LEU A 157 4.73 -22.54 -14.90
N GLU A 158 5.68 -22.55 -15.83
CA GLU A 158 5.85 -21.51 -16.85
C GLU A 158 4.59 -21.37 -17.71
N ASN A 159 3.99 -22.49 -18.12
CA ASN A 159 2.73 -22.50 -18.86
C ASN A 159 1.57 -21.95 -18.03
N GLN A 160 1.46 -22.32 -16.75
CA GLN A 160 0.43 -21.79 -15.85
C GLN A 160 0.59 -20.28 -15.63
N VAL A 161 1.82 -19.81 -15.44
CA VAL A 161 2.13 -18.37 -15.30
C VAL A 161 1.79 -17.61 -16.57
N ALA A 162 2.13 -18.16 -17.75
CA ALA A 162 1.78 -17.57 -19.04
C ALA A 162 0.26 -17.49 -19.24
N ALA A 163 -0.46 -18.57 -18.90
CA ALA A 163 -1.92 -18.62 -18.98
C ALA A 163 -2.57 -17.59 -18.04
N LEU A 164 -2.09 -17.51 -16.80
CA LEU A 164 -2.62 -16.57 -15.79
C LEU A 164 -2.34 -15.12 -16.19
N LYS A 165 -1.15 -14.83 -16.74
CA LYS A 165 -0.82 -13.51 -17.28
C LYS A 165 -1.75 -13.11 -18.43
N CYS A 166 -2.00 -14.03 -19.37
CA CYS A 166 -2.91 -13.81 -20.50
C CYS A 166 -4.36 -13.57 -20.01
N GLN A 167 -4.83 -14.34 -19.04
CA GLN A 167 -6.16 -14.14 -18.44
C GLN A 167 -6.28 -12.79 -17.72
N PHE A 168 -5.24 -12.39 -16.98
CA PHE A 168 -5.22 -11.11 -16.28
C PHE A 168 -5.27 -9.94 -17.27
N GLU A 169 -4.44 -9.98 -18.32
CA GLU A 169 -4.43 -8.95 -19.37
C GLU A 169 -5.77 -8.86 -20.10
N LYS A 170 -6.38 -10.00 -20.43
CA LYS A 170 -7.72 -10.04 -21.02
C LYS A 170 -8.78 -9.41 -20.10
N THR A 171 -8.80 -9.79 -18.83
CA THR A 171 -9.76 -9.26 -17.84
C THR A 171 -9.59 -7.76 -17.64
N LEU A 172 -8.34 -7.27 -17.62
CA LEU A 172 -8.03 -5.85 -17.47
C LEU A 172 -8.50 -5.06 -18.70
N ASN A 173 -8.26 -5.58 -19.90
CA ASN A 173 -8.73 -4.98 -21.15
C ASN A 173 -10.26 -4.97 -21.24
N ASP A 174 -10.93 -6.08 -20.93
CA ASP A 174 -12.40 -6.18 -20.92
C ASP A 174 -13.02 -5.20 -19.90
N SER A 175 -12.44 -5.11 -18.70
CA SER A 175 -12.87 -4.15 -17.67
C SER A 175 -12.67 -2.70 -18.13
N THR A 176 -11.52 -2.39 -18.72
CA THR A 176 -11.21 -1.04 -19.22
C THR A 176 -12.12 -0.65 -20.38
N ALA A 177 -12.42 -1.58 -21.30
CA ALA A 177 -13.34 -1.34 -22.40
C ALA A 177 -14.77 -1.11 -21.90
N ASN A 178 -15.23 -1.93 -20.96
CA ASN A 178 -16.55 -1.75 -20.34
C ASN A 178 -16.64 -0.42 -19.55
N GLN A 179 -15.59 -0.05 -18.84
CA GLN A 179 -15.53 1.23 -18.13
C GLN A 179 -15.65 2.40 -19.10
N LYS A 180 -14.90 2.40 -20.21
CA LYS A 180 -14.99 3.45 -21.22
C LYS A 180 -16.38 3.53 -21.85
N PHE A 181 -16.97 2.37 -22.17
CA PHE A 181 -18.33 2.32 -22.71
C PHE A 181 -19.36 2.92 -21.75
N LEU A 182 -19.27 2.59 -20.46
CA LEU A 182 -20.16 3.15 -19.43
C LEU A 182 -19.94 4.65 -19.21
N GLU A 183 -18.70 5.13 -19.27
CA GLU A 183 -18.39 6.56 -19.20
C GLU A 183 -18.96 7.32 -20.40
N GLU A 184 -18.83 6.77 -21.60
CA GLU A 184 -19.41 7.34 -22.83
C GLU A 184 -20.95 7.38 -22.74
N ASP A 185 -21.60 6.28 -22.33
CA ASP A 185 -23.05 6.21 -22.17
C ASP A 185 -23.56 7.16 -21.06
N LEU A 186 -22.81 7.33 -19.98
CA LEU A 186 -23.15 8.29 -18.94
C LEU A 186 -23.06 9.73 -19.45
N VAL A 187 -22.06 10.04 -20.28
CA VAL A 187 -21.90 11.37 -20.88
C VAL A 187 -23.02 11.67 -21.88
N THR A 188 -23.37 10.71 -22.75
CA THR A 188 -24.46 10.88 -23.73
C THR A 188 -25.80 11.06 -23.02
N THR A 189 -26.13 10.18 -22.06
CA THR A 189 -27.38 10.29 -21.28
C THR A 189 -27.46 11.60 -20.49
N LYS A 190 -26.35 12.09 -19.93
CA LYS A 190 -26.30 13.40 -19.26
C LYS A 190 -26.56 14.53 -20.25
N HIS A 191 -26.00 14.47 -21.45
CA HIS A 191 -26.24 15.49 -22.48
C HIS A 191 -27.70 15.50 -22.92
N ASP A 192 -28.30 14.33 -23.14
CA ASP A 192 -29.71 14.21 -23.50
C ASP A 192 -30.62 14.71 -22.38
N LEU A 193 -30.31 14.41 -21.11
CA LEU A 193 -31.05 14.94 -19.96
C LEU A 193 -31.00 16.46 -19.92
N LEU A 194 -29.82 17.06 -20.08
CA LEU A 194 -29.67 18.52 -20.10
C LEU A 194 -30.46 19.14 -21.26
N LYS A 195 -30.46 18.50 -22.43
CA LYS A 195 -31.24 18.94 -23.59
C LYS A 195 -32.75 18.89 -23.31
N VAL A 196 -33.25 17.81 -22.71
CA VAL A 196 -34.66 17.70 -22.31
C VAL A 196 -35.01 18.72 -21.23
N GLN A 197 -34.11 18.97 -20.28
CA GLN A 197 -34.29 19.98 -19.23
C GLN A 197 -34.43 21.40 -19.83
N ASP A 198 -33.60 21.75 -20.80
CA ASP A 198 -33.69 23.04 -21.50
C ASP A 198 -34.98 23.15 -22.33
N GLN A 199 -35.36 22.08 -23.03
CA GLN A 199 -36.64 22.01 -23.75
C GLN A 199 -37.85 22.16 -22.81
N LEU A 200 -37.81 21.55 -21.63
CA LEU A 200 -38.85 21.70 -20.62
C LEU A 200 -38.92 23.16 -20.13
N SER A 201 -37.76 23.76 -19.81
CA SER A 201 -37.71 25.15 -19.31
C SER A 201 -38.20 26.16 -20.35
N THR A 202 -37.87 25.96 -21.63
CA THR A 202 -38.35 26.81 -22.72
C THR A 202 -39.86 26.65 -22.92
N ALA A 203 -40.36 25.41 -22.93
CA ALA A 203 -41.79 25.13 -23.04
C ALA A 203 -42.60 25.70 -21.85
N GLU A 204 -42.10 25.59 -20.62
CA GLU A 204 -42.70 26.19 -19.43
C GLU A 204 -42.80 27.72 -19.55
N LYS A 205 -41.72 28.38 -19.96
CA LYS A 205 -41.70 29.84 -20.17
C LYS A 205 -42.66 30.26 -21.28
N GLU A 206 -42.76 29.50 -22.36
CA GLU A 206 -43.71 29.78 -23.44
C GLU A 206 -45.16 29.59 -22.99
N LEU A 207 -45.44 28.53 -22.23
CA LEU A 207 -46.76 28.28 -21.68
C LEU A 207 -47.17 29.39 -20.71
N GLU A 208 -46.28 29.84 -19.83
CA GLU A 208 -46.52 30.96 -18.93
C GLU A 208 -46.82 32.25 -19.69
N LYS A 209 -46.06 32.55 -20.75
CA LYS A 209 -46.34 33.69 -21.63
C LYS A 209 -47.72 33.58 -22.27
N LYS A 210 -48.09 32.41 -22.81
CA LYS A 210 -49.42 32.17 -23.43
C LYS A 210 -50.54 32.27 -22.39
N PHE A 211 -50.32 31.78 -21.17
CA PHE A 211 -51.26 31.89 -20.07
C PHE A 211 -51.50 33.35 -19.68
N GLN A 212 -50.44 34.14 -19.48
CA GLN A 212 -50.54 35.58 -19.21
C GLN A 212 -51.23 36.35 -20.35
N GLN A 213 -51.06 35.89 -21.58
CA GLN A 213 -51.74 36.43 -22.75
C GLN A 213 -53.19 35.95 -22.88
N THR A 214 -53.68 35.01 -22.08
CA THR A 214 -55.08 34.56 -22.18
C THR A 214 -56.05 35.65 -21.73
N ALA A 215 -57.16 35.84 -22.46
CA ALA A 215 -58.14 36.90 -22.18
C ALA A 215 -58.70 36.82 -20.74
N ALA A 216 -58.95 35.62 -20.23
CA ALA A 216 -59.41 35.41 -18.86
C ALA A 216 -58.42 35.96 -17.82
N TYR A 217 -57.12 35.64 -17.95
CA TYR A 217 -56.08 36.14 -17.05
C TYR A 217 -55.94 37.66 -17.14
N ARG A 218 -55.92 38.23 -18.35
CA ARG A 218 -55.84 39.69 -18.55
C ARG A 218 -57.04 40.42 -17.94
N ASN A 219 -58.26 39.94 -18.18
CA ASN A 219 -59.48 40.50 -17.61
C ASN A 219 -59.46 40.43 -16.09
N MET A 220 -59.08 39.29 -15.52
CA MET A 220 -59.00 39.12 -14.07
C MET A 220 -57.94 40.04 -13.44
N LYS A 221 -56.75 40.12 -14.06
CA LYS A 221 -55.67 41.02 -13.65
C LYS A 221 -56.11 42.47 -13.67
N GLU A 222 -56.82 42.91 -14.71
CA GLU A 222 -57.35 44.26 -14.84
C GLU A 222 -58.43 44.58 -13.78
N ILE A 223 -59.34 43.64 -13.51
CA ILE A 223 -60.35 43.81 -12.46
C ILE A 223 -59.68 43.93 -11.09
N LEU A 224 -58.68 43.07 -10.79
CA LEU A 224 -57.93 43.11 -9.54
C LEU A 224 -57.17 44.43 -9.36
N THR A 225 -56.48 44.91 -10.40
CA THR A 225 -55.76 46.19 -10.33
C THR A 225 -56.71 47.35 -10.12
N LYS A 226 -57.83 47.41 -10.84
CA LYS A 226 -58.86 48.45 -10.64
C LYS A 226 -59.44 48.42 -9.22
N LYS A 227 -59.81 47.23 -8.70
CA LYS A 227 -60.32 47.10 -7.33
C LYS A 227 -59.29 47.53 -6.28
N ASN A 228 -58.02 47.18 -6.47
CA ASN A 228 -56.94 47.62 -5.57
C ASN A 228 -56.74 49.14 -5.59
N GLU A 229 -56.80 49.78 -6.76
CA GLU A 229 -56.72 51.25 -6.86
C GLU A 229 -57.93 51.92 -6.20
N LEU A 230 -59.14 51.38 -6.37
CA LEU A 230 -60.32 51.88 -5.65
C LEU A 230 -60.16 51.74 -4.12
N ILE A 231 -59.63 50.61 -3.64
CA ILE A 231 -59.35 50.42 -2.22
C ILE A 231 -58.32 51.43 -1.73
N LYS A 232 -57.24 51.67 -2.48
CA LYS A 232 -56.24 52.68 -2.14
C LYS A 232 -56.85 54.08 -2.08
N ASP A 233 -57.69 54.46 -3.04
CA ASP A 233 -58.34 55.77 -3.05
C ASP A 233 -59.33 55.94 -1.88
N LEU A 234 -60.16 54.93 -1.62
CA LEU A 234 -61.07 54.92 -0.47
C LEU A 234 -60.32 55.03 0.85
N ARG A 235 -59.22 54.28 1.03
CA ARG A 235 -58.34 54.40 2.20
C ARG A 235 -57.79 55.82 2.31
N ARG A 236 -57.31 56.41 1.21
CA ARG A 236 -56.79 57.79 1.19
C ARG A 236 -57.86 58.82 1.56
N ARG A 237 -59.09 58.67 1.07
CA ARG A 237 -60.22 59.55 1.44
C ARG A 237 -60.61 59.37 2.91
N LEU A 238 -60.71 58.13 3.38
CA LEU A 238 -61.01 57.84 4.78
C LEU A 238 -59.95 58.46 5.71
N SER A 239 -58.67 58.34 5.37
CA SER A 239 -57.59 58.99 6.11
C SER A 239 -57.78 60.51 6.20
N LYS A 240 -58.22 61.18 5.11
CA LYS A 240 -58.50 62.63 5.13
C LYS A 240 -59.64 62.98 6.10
N TYR A 241 -60.72 62.20 6.10
CA TYR A 241 -61.85 62.44 7.02
C TYR A 241 -61.45 62.20 8.48
N VAL A 242 -60.68 61.13 8.75
CA VAL A 242 -60.16 60.84 10.09
C VAL A 242 -59.24 61.95 10.59
N LEU A 243 -58.38 62.49 9.73
CA LEU A 243 -57.46 63.59 10.06
C LEU A 243 -58.21 64.92 10.27
N PHE A 244 -59.26 65.16 9.49
CA PHE A 244 -60.15 66.30 9.67
C PHE A 244 -61.00 66.21 10.95
N SER A 245 -61.51 65.03 11.32
CA SER A 245 -62.23 64.83 12.58
C SER A 245 -61.32 65.00 13.80
N LEU A 246 -60.04 64.64 13.69
CA LEU A 246 -59.05 64.88 14.74
C LEU A 246 -58.69 66.37 14.87
N SER A 247 -58.75 67.17 13.80
CA SER A 247 -58.56 68.63 13.86
C SER A 247 -59.75 69.39 14.46
N ARG A 248 -60.92 68.76 14.57
CA ARG A 248 -62.14 69.36 15.14
C ARG A 248 -62.45 68.90 16.57
N GLN A 249 -61.65 67.98 17.11
CA GLN A 249 -61.77 67.53 18.50
C GLN A 249 -60.96 68.44 19.42
N ASP A 250 -61.64 69.00 20.43
CA ASP A 250 -61.04 69.82 21.48
C ASP A 250 -59.81 69.14 22.11
N PRO A 251 -58.74 69.90 22.47
CA PRO A 251 -57.47 69.34 22.94
C PRO A 251 -57.53 68.60 24.29
N HIS A 252 -58.70 68.46 24.92
CA HIS A 252 -58.85 67.81 26.23
C HIS A 252 -59.26 66.33 26.23
N SER A 253 -59.39 65.66 25.07
CA SER A 253 -59.76 64.23 24.97
C SER A 253 -58.71 63.35 24.24
N ALA A 254 -57.46 63.82 24.13
CA ALA A 254 -56.52 63.36 23.11
C ALA A 254 -55.86 61.96 23.23
N PRO A 255 -55.80 61.21 24.35
CA PRO A 255 -54.97 59.99 24.36
C PRO A 255 -55.64 58.74 23.75
N ALA A 256 -56.98 58.65 23.73
CA ALA A 256 -57.67 57.42 23.30
C ALA A 256 -57.78 57.28 21.77
N CYS A 257 -57.96 58.39 21.03
CA CYS A 257 -58.13 58.34 19.58
C CYS A 257 -56.81 58.07 18.82
N ALA A 258 -55.66 58.48 19.36
CA ALA A 258 -54.35 58.20 18.77
C ALA A 258 -53.97 56.70 18.86
N PHE A 259 -54.27 56.05 20.00
CA PHE A 259 -53.97 54.63 20.20
C PHE A 259 -54.78 53.71 19.30
N ILE A 260 -56.05 54.03 19.02
CA ILE A 260 -56.90 53.23 18.13
C ILE A 260 -56.41 53.32 16.68
N ASN A 261 -55.97 54.49 16.22
CA ASN A 261 -55.45 54.68 14.87
C ASN A 261 -54.12 53.93 14.62
N ILE A 262 -53.21 53.94 15.59
CA ILE A 262 -51.96 53.17 15.51
C ILE A 262 -52.25 51.66 15.44
N LYS A 263 -53.23 51.18 16.23
CA LYS A 263 -53.62 49.76 16.24
C LYS A 263 -54.31 49.31 14.94
N LEU A 264 -55.12 50.18 14.32
CA LEU A 264 -55.75 49.90 13.03
C LEU A 264 -54.74 49.95 11.87
N SER A 265 -53.83 50.93 11.85
CA SER A 265 -52.78 51.01 10.82
C SER A 265 -51.84 49.81 10.87
N LEU A 266 -51.36 49.44 12.09
CA LEU A 266 -50.51 48.26 12.28
C LEU A 266 -51.23 46.97 11.90
N LYS A 267 -52.54 46.85 12.15
CA LYS A 267 -53.30 45.65 11.77
C LYS A 267 -53.51 45.55 10.26
N THR A 268 -53.73 46.67 9.57
CA THR A 268 -53.84 46.67 8.10
C THR A 268 -52.49 46.45 7.40
N ASP A 269 -51.39 46.94 7.98
CA ASP A 269 -50.05 46.73 7.42
C ASP A 269 -49.57 45.28 7.65
N LEU A 270 -49.94 44.66 8.78
CA LEU A 270 -49.65 43.25 9.05
C LEU A 270 -50.44 42.31 8.13
N GLU A 271 -51.72 42.62 7.85
CA GLU A 271 -52.51 41.85 6.88
C GLU A 271 -52.03 42.07 5.43
N PHE A 272 -51.49 43.24 5.11
CA PHE A 272 -50.85 43.49 3.82
C PHE A 272 -49.53 42.72 3.65
N LEU A 273 -48.70 42.62 4.70
CA LEU A 273 -47.47 41.81 4.67
C LEU A 273 -47.77 40.29 4.61
N VAL A 274 -48.81 39.83 5.30
CA VAL A 274 -49.25 38.42 5.23
C VAL A 274 -49.84 38.11 3.86
N GLY A 275 -50.60 39.04 3.27
CA GLY A 275 -51.15 38.91 1.91
C GLY A 275 -50.10 38.96 0.80
N CYS A 276 -49.07 39.81 0.93
CA CYS A 276 -47.95 39.88 -0.03
C CYS A 276 -46.98 38.69 0.09
N SER A 277 -46.83 38.09 1.27
CA SER A 277 -45.99 36.88 1.44
C SER A 277 -46.55 35.64 0.75
N LEU A 278 -47.82 35.66 0.32
CA LEU A 278 -48.44 34.60 -0.47
C LEU A 278 -48.31 34.81 -2.00
N ILE A 279 -47.72 35.93 -2.45
CA ILE A 279 -47.67 36.31 -3.88
C ILE A 279 -46.24 36.57 -4.39
N LEU A 280 -45.23 36.60 -3.51
CA LEU A 280 -43.82 36.67 -3.93
C LEU A 280 -43.24 35.26 -4.10
N ASP A 281 -43.11 34.87 -5.37
CA ASP A 281 -42.13 33.93 -5.95
C ASP A 281 -41.45 32.96 -4.97
N GLU A 282 -41.92 31.71 -4.92
CA GLU A 282 -41.01 30.59 -4.70
C GLU A 282 -40.27 30.31 -6.02
N PRO A 283 -38.93 30.47 -6.08
CA PRO A 283 -38.17 29.83 -7.14
C PRO A 283 -38.20 28.32 -6.89
N ILE A 284 -38.75 27.58 -7.85
CA ILE A 284 -38.65 26.13 -7.95
C ILE A 284 -37.16 25.78 -8.12
N LEU A 285 -36.49 25.53 -7.00
CA LEU A 285 -35.12 25.00 -6.93
C LEU A 285 -35.23 23.48 -6.83
N THR A 286 -35.43 22.82 -7.96
CA THR A 286 -35.35 21.36 -8.04
C THR A 286 -33.92 20.95 -8.39
N GLY A 287 -33.24 20.37 -7.40
CA GLY A 287 -32.06 19.55 -7.62
C GLY A 287 -30.76 20.15 -7.09
N MET A 288 -30.51 19.97 -5.78
CA MET A 288 -29.29 19.34 -5.26
C MET A 288 -29.32 19.34 -3.73
N SER A 289 -29.34 18.12 -3.17
CA SER A 289 -28.81 17.72 -1.85
C SER A 289 -28.80 18.76 -0.73
N ARG A 290 -29.72 18.63 0.25
CA ARG A 290 -29.51 19.02 1.66
C ARG A 290 -30.73 18.73 2.54
N LYS A 291 -30.67 17.64 3.33
CA LYS A 291 -31.62 17.38 4.44
C LYS A 291 -31.33 18.22 5.71
N THR A 292 -30.38 19.17 5.66
CA THR A 292 -29.92 19.93 6.83
C THR A 292 -30.31 21.41 6.86
N ASP A 293 -30.79 22.00 5.75
CA ASP A 293 -31.01 23.46 5.68
C ASP A 293 -32.49 23.89 5.86
N VAL A 294 -33.45 22.98 5.73
CA VAL A 294 -34.89 23.28 5.93
C VAL A 294 -35.22 23.55 7.40
N SER A 295 -34.49 22.93 8.34
CA SER A 295 -34.67 23.13 9.79
C SER A 295 -34.14 24.50 10.26
N LYS A 296 -33.06 25.00 9.65
CA LYS A 296 -32.51 26.33 9.98
C LYS A 296 -33.40 27.47 9.49
N ALA A 297 -33.92 27.39 8.25
CA ALA A 297 -34.83 28.40 7.72
C ALA A 297 -36.16 28.52 8.50
N ALA A 298 -36.68 27.40 9.02
CA ALA A 298 -37.87 27.40 9.87
C ALA A 298 -37.60 27.99 11.27
N THR A 299 -36.37 27.85 11.78
CA THR A 299 -35.96 28.36 13.10
C THR A 299 -35.64 29.85 13.05
N GLU A 300 -35.04 30.34 11.96
CA GLU A 300 -34.81 31.78 11.72
C GLU A 300 -36.13 32.56 11.63
N ARG A 301 -37.13 32.03 10.90
CA ARG A 301 -38.46 32.66 10.75
C ARG A 301 -39.22 32.76 12.07
N LYS A 302 -39.08 31.77 12.96
CA LYS A 302 -39.66 31.83 14.32
C LYS A 302 -38.95 32.85 15.21
N ARG A 303 -37.63 33.02 15.07
CA ARG A 303 -36.87 34.03 15.83
C ARG A 303 -37.23 35.45 15.41
N THR A 304 -37.40 35.72 14.12
CA THR A 304 -37.81 37.06 13.64
C THR A 304 -39.23 37.43 14.08
N ALA A 305 -40.16 36.47 14.09
CA ALA A 305 -41.52 36.70 14.58
C ALA A 305 -41.57 36.94 16.10
N VAL A 306 -40.74 36.25 16.89
CA VAL A 306 -40.63 36.44 18.34
C VAL A 306 -39.95 37.77 18.67
N LEU A 307 -38.90 38.16 17.95
CA LEU A 307 -38.24 39.45 18.16
C LEU A 307 -39.21 40.61 17.87
N PHE A 308 -40.00 40.52 16.79
CA PHE A 308 -40.99 41.54 16.45
C PHE A 308 -42.05 41.72 17.54
N PHE A 309 -42.52 40.62 18.15
CA PHE A 309 -43.46 40.68 19.28
C PHE A 309 -42.86 41.28 20.55
N ILE A 310 -41.57 41.04 20.83
CA ILE A 310 -40.88 41.57 22.02
C ILE A 310 -40.59 43.07 21.88
N THR A 311 -40.17 43.53 20.70
CA THR A 311 -39.89 44.97 20.47
C THR A 311 -41.14 45.85 20.38
N PHE A 312 -42.28 45.32 19.91
CA PHE A 312 -43.54 46.08 19.81
C PHE A 312 -44.51 45.88 20.98
N GLY A 313 -44.28 44.91 21.87
CA GLY A 313 -45.12 44.62 23.03
C GLY A 313 -44.78 45.39 24.31
N LEU A 314 -43.73 46.22 24.30
CA LEU A 314 -43.20 46.92 25.49
C LEU A 314 -43.24 48.46 25.37
N LYS A 315 -44.15 49.02 24.57
CA LYS A 315 -44.36 50.47 24.49
C LYS A 315 -45.83 50.85 24.39
#